data_AF-A0A955GLM8-F1
#
_entry.id   AF-A0A955GLM8-F1
#
_cell.length_a   1.000
_cell.length_b   1.000
_cell.length_c   1.000
_cell.angle_alpha   90.00
_cell.angle_beta   90.00
_cell.angle_gamma   90.00
#
_symmetry.space_group_name_H-M   'P 1'
#
loop_
_entity.id
_entity.type
_entity.pdbx_description
1 polymer ?
#
loop_
_entity_poly.entity_id
_entity_poly.type
_entity_poly.pdbx_seq_one_letter_code
_entity_poly.pdbx_strand_id
1 'polypeptide(L)'
;VLNLLYQLLALQGKSQKPDYILDIFPAGTMTWLLRKRLRQHQEAEEESDYIYPNVLLVASNASTERRLFKQVESAIQDFEFYITQEELLLSGDRNVWIDLMESDEDEFVRRPLG
;
A
#
# COMPACT_ATOMS: atom_id res chain seq x y z
N VAL A 1 -7.59 9.28 11.55
CA VAL A 1 -7.78 9.89 10.21
C VAL A 1 -6.92 11.14 10.01
N LEU A 2 -7.14 12.25 10.73
CA LEU A 2 -6.32 13.47 10.57
C LEU A 2 -4.82 13.25 10.85
N ASN A 3 -4.48 12.46 11.88
CA ASN A 3 -3.08 12.22 12.27
C ASN A 3 -2.29 11.38 11.24
N LEU A 4 -2.97 10.41 10.58
CA LEU A 4 -2.37 9.64 9.48
C LEU A 4 -2.06 10.52 8.28
N LEU A 5 -2.97 11.45 7.96
CA LEU A 5 -2.78 12.38 6.84
C LEU A 5 -1.56 13.28 7.05
N TYR A 6 -1.35 13.76 8.28
CA TYR A 6 -0.18 14.57 8.65
C TYR A 6 1.13 13.79 8.57
N GLN A 7 1.13 12.52 9.01
CA GLN A 7 2.30 11.66 8.91
C GLN A 7 2.63 11.32 7.46
N LEU A 8 1.63 11.04 6.62
CA LEU A 8 1.80 10.83 5.17
C LEU A 8 2.26 12.11 4.45
N LEU A 9 1.79 13.29 4.87
CA LEU A 9 2.28 14.58 4.37
C LEU A 9 3.75 14.84 4.75
N ALA A 10 4.21 14.37 5.92
CA ALA A 10 5.60 14.48 6.33
C ALA A 10 6.54 13.56 5.53
N LEU A 11 6.01 12.56 4.82
CA LEU A 11 6.75 11.71 3.87
C LEU A 11 7.06 12.42 2.54
N GLN A 12 6.45 13.58 2.27
CA GLN A 12 6.77 14.37 1.09
C GLN A 12 8.10 15.10 1.26
N GLY A 13 9.20 14.39 1.04
CA GLY A 13 10.48 15.01 0.70
C GLY A 13 10.42 15.69 -0.67
N LYS A 14 10.36 17.02 -0.69
CA LYS A 14 10.77 17.93 -1.80
C LYS A 14 10.13 17.78 -3.20
N SER A 15 9.11 16.94 -3.40
CA SER A 15 8.36 16.87 -4.67
C SER A 15 6.96 17.46 -4.51
N GLN A 16 6.54 18.35 -5.42
CA GLN A 16 5.20 18.97 -5.42
C GLN A 16 4.08 18.05 -5.93
N LYS A 17 4.33 16.74 -6.10
CA LYS A 17 3.31 15.76 -6.50
C LYS A 17 3.13 14.75 -5.36
N PRO A 18 1.90 14.36 -4.99
CA PRO A 18 1.72 13.18 -4.15
C PRO A 18 2.17 11.96 -4.97
N ASP A 19 3.25 11.31 -4.55
CA ASP A 19 3.86 10.18 -5.27
C ASP A 19 2.98 8.91 -5.20
N TYR A 20 1.91 8.94 -4.38
CA TYR A 20 1.07 7.78 -4.08
C TYR A 20 -0.42 8.11 -4.02
N ILE A 21 -1.25 7.17 -4.49
CA ILE A 21 -2.66 7.07 -4.13
C ILE A 21 -2.76 6.27 -2.84
N LEU A 22 -3.44 6.81 -1.82
CA LEU A 22 -3.66 6.13 -0.55
C LEU A 22 -4.95 5.30 -0.58
N ASP A 23 -4.85 4.04 -0.19
CA ASP A 23 -5.97 3.16 0.01
C ASP A 23 -5.89 2.46 1.39
N ILE A 24 -6.89 2.71 2.25
CA ILE A 24 -6.96 2.18 3.61
C ILE A 24 -7.99 1.04 3.67
N PHE A 25 -7.56 -0.09 4.22
CA PHE A 25 -8.36 -1.31 4.39
C PHE A 25 -8.62 -1.61 5.86
N PRO A 26 -9.87 -1.40 6.34
CA PRO A 26 -10.24 -1.73 7.71
C PRO A 26 -10.06 -3.21 8.04
N ALA A 27 -9.87 -3.49 9.33
CA ALA A 27 -9.90 -4.85 9.84
C ALA A 27 -11.23 -5.54 9.48
N GLY A 28 -11.16 -6.80 9.05
CA GLY A 28 -12.34 -7.58 8.68
C GLY A 28 -12.88 -7.29 7.27
N THR A 29 -12.25 -6.41 6.49
CA THR A 29 -12.61 -6.21 5.08
C THR A 29 -12.61 -7.55 4.34
N MET A 30 -13.72 -7.89 3.69
CA MET A 30 -13.87 -9.18 3.01
C MET A 30 -12.87 -9.30 1.85
N THR A 31 -12.32 -10.50 1.63
CA THR A 31 -11.28 -10.72 0.60
C THR A 31 -11.73 -10.33 -0.80
N TRP A 32 -13.02 -10.51 -1.15
CA TRP A 32 -13.54 -10.08 -2.45
C TRP A 32 -13.55 -8.55 -2.61
N LEU A 33 -13.73 -7.79 -1.52
CA LEU A 33 -13.62 -6.33 -1.54
C LEU A 33 -12.17 -5.90 -1.74
N LEU A 34 -11.20 -6.57 -1.10
CA LEU A 34 -9.78 -6.32 -1.34
C LEU A 34 -9.45 -6.49 -2.83
N ARG A 35 -9.83 -7.63 -3.42
CA ARG A 35 -9.64 -7.92 -4.85
C ARG A 35 -10.30 -6.88 -5.76
N LYS A 36 -11.54 -6.50 -5.43
CA LYS A 36 -12.28 -5.52 -6.22
C LYS A 36 -11.54 -4.18 -6.24
N ARG A 37 -11.01 -3.72 -5.11
CA ARG A 37 -10.29 -2.44 -5.04
C ARG A 37 -8.95 -2.46 -5.75
N LEU A 38 -8.19 -3.55 -5.65
CA LEU A 38 -6.95 -3.71 -6.41
C LEU A 38 -7.22 -3.70 -7.92
N ARG A 39 -8.26 -4.40 -8.37
CA ARG A 39 -8.67 -4.39 -9.77
C ARG A 39 -9.07 -3.01 -10.25
N GLN A 40 -9.75 -2.21 -9.42
CA GLN A 40 -10.10 -0.83 -9.78
C GLN A 40 -8.88 0.04 -10.07
N HIS A 41 -7.74 -0.20 -9.40
CA HIS A 41 -6.49 0.49 -9.74
C HIS A 41 -5.92 0.03 -11.07
N GLN A 42 -5.96 -1.27 -11.36
CA GLN A 42 -5.51 -1.83 -12.64
C GLN A 42 -6.37 -1.32 -13.80
N GLU A 43 -7.69 -1.40 -13.68
CA GLU A 43 -8.63 -0.87 -14.68
C GLU A 43 -8.42 0.63 -14.91
N ALA A 44 -8.19 1.41 -13.85
CA ALA A 44 -7.93 2.84 -13.96
C ALA A 44 -6.56 3.16 -14.57
N GLU A 45 -5.57 2.28 -14.43
CA GLU A 45 -4.27 2.40 -15.08
C GLU A 45 -4.38 2.07 -16.57
N GLU A 46 -5.05 0.97 -16.92
CA GLU A 46 -5.29 0.57 -18.32
C GLU A 46 -6.06 1.63 -19.13
N GLU A 47 -6.97 2.37 -18.49
CA GLU A 47 -7.74 3.46 -19.10
C GLU A 47 -7.00 4.81 -19.13
N SER A 48 -5.85 4.93 -18.46
CA SER A 48 -5.14 6.20 -18.29
C SER A 48 -4.22 6.52 -19.47
N ASP A 49 -4.38 7.70 -20.07
CA ASP A 49 -3.43 8.25 -21.05
C ASP A 49 -2.08 8.69 -20.44
N TYR A 50 -1.95 8.62 -19.11
CA TYR A 50 -0.80 9.06 -18.33
C TYR A 50 -0.25 7.95 -17.44
N ILE A 51 1.01 8.10 -17.00
CA ILE A 51 1.62 7.22 -15.98
C ILE A 51 0.75 7.26 -14.72
N TYR A 52 0.20 6.10 -14.37
CA TYR A 52 -0.62 5.94 -13.18
C TYR A 52 0.24 6.02 -11.91
N PRO A 53 -0.21 6.72 -10.85
CA PRO A 53 0.57 6.82 -9.62
C PRO A 53 0.71 5.46 -8.92
N ASN A 54 1.80 5.29 -8.16
CA ASN A 54 1.94 4.14 -7.26
C ASN A 54 0.82 4.15 -6.21
N VAL A 55 0.50 2.98 -5.66
CA VAL A 55 -0.61 2.85 -4.71
C VAL A 55 -0.10 2.37 -3.36
N LEU A 56 -0.43 3.12 -2.32
CA LEU A 56 -0.13 2.81 -0.94
C LEU A 56 -1.34 2.15 -0.27
N LEU A 57 -1.22 0.85 0.01
CA LEU A 57 -2.20 0.02 0.68
C LEU A 57 -1.90 -0.02 2.19
N VAL A 58 -2.78 0.56 3.00
CA VAL A 58 -2.65 0.60 4.47
C VAL A 58 -3.66 -0.35 5.10
N ALA A 59 -3.18 -1.42 5.72
CA ALA A 59 -4.00 -2.34 6.48
C ALA A 59 -4.16 -1.87 7.93
N SER A 60 -5.39 -1.91 8.47
CA SER A 60 -5.59 -1.63 9.91
C SER A 60 -5.16 -2.79 10.82
N ASN A 61 -4.78 -3.96 10.28
CA ASN A 61 -4.20 -5.07 11.04
C ASN A 61 -3.38 -6.06 10.19
N ALA A 62 -2.56 -6.87 10.84
CA ALA A 62 -1.71 -7.89 10.20
C ALA A 62 -2.48 -8.91 9.35
N SER A 63 -3.68 -9.33 9.78
CA SER A 63 -4.50 -10.27 9.01
C SER A 63 -4.95 -9.69 7.66
N THR A 64 -5.23 -8.40 7.61
CA THR A 64 -5.59 -7.71 6.36
C THR A 64 -4.36 -7.45 5.52
N GLU A 65 -3.23 -7.07 6.13
CA GLU A 65 -1.93 -6.91 5.46
C GLU A 65 -1.54 -8.19 4.71
N ARG A 66 -1.58 -9.34 5.39
CA ARG A 66 -1.23 -10.63 4.77
C ARG A 66 -2.15 -11.02 3.62
N ARG A 67 -3.44 -10.67 3.71
CA ARG A 67 -4.37 -10.93 2.60
C ARG A 67 -4.11 -10.00 1.43
N LEU A 68 -3.75 -8.73 1.67
CA LEU A 68 -3.35 -7.79 0.62
C LEU A 68 -2.08 -8.27 -0.09
N PHE A 69 -1.04 -8.67 0.67
CA PHE A 69 0.20 -9.22 0.12
C PHE A 69 -0.09 -10.34 -0.89
N LYS A 70 -0.86 -11.35 -0.48
CA LYS A 70 -1.28 -12.47 -1.35
C LYS A 70 -2.06 -12.05 -2.60
N GLN A 71 -2.78 -10.93 -2.57
CA GLN A 71 -3.51 -10.46 -3.75
C GLN A 71 -2.61 -9.67 -4.69
N VAL A 72 -1.69 -8.88 -4.14
CA VAL A 72 -0.75 -8.04 -4.89
C VAL A 72 0.32 -8.88 -5.58
N GLU A 73 0.80 -9.95 -4.96
CA GLU A 73 1.80 -10.85 -5.56
C GLU A 73 1.34 -11.43 -6.90
N SER A 74 0.03 -11.63 -7.07
CA SER A 74 -0.58 -12.13 -8.30
C SER A 74 -0.94 -11.04 -9.32
N ALA A 75 -0.72 -9.78 -8.98
CA ALA A 75 -1.19 -8.64 -9.75
C ALA A 75 -0.14 -8.26 -10.82
N ILE A 76 -0.59 -8.05 -12.05
CA ILE A 76 0.23 -7.61 -13.17
C ILE A 76 -0.22 -6.18 -13.50
N GLN A 77 0.68 -5.20 -13.39
CA GLN A 77 0.43 -3.79 -13.66
C GLN A 77 1.74 -3.02 -13.88
N ASP A 78 1.65 -1.84 -14.50
CA ASP A 78 2.81 -0.97 -14.78
C ASP A 78 3.10 0.07 -13.66
N PHE A 79 2.52 -0.13 -12.47
CA PHE A 79 2.74 0.67 -11.27
C PHE A 79 3.00 -0.19 -10.03
N GLU A 80 3.56 0.41 -8.98
CA GLU A 80 3.92 -0.32 -7.77
C GLU A 80 2.87 -0.22 -6.68
N PHE A 81 2.61 -1.36 -6.03
CA PHE A 81 1.86 -1.41 -4.78
C PHE A 81 2.83 -1.43 -3.59
N TYR A 82 2.64 -0.50 -2.66
CA TYR A 82 3.31 -0.49 -1.37
C TYR A 82 2.34 -0.93 -0.29
N ILE A 83 2.75 -1.86 0.57
CA ILE A 83 1.90 -2.41 1.63
C ILE A 83 2.50 -2.07 2.99
N THR A 84 1.66 -1.60 3.91
CA THR A 84 2.03 -1.38 5.31
C THR A 84 0.85 -1.56 6.26
N GLN A 85 1.12 -1.44 7.57
CA GLN A 85 0.10 -1.38 8.61
C GLN A 85 -0.02 0.02 9.19
N GLU A 86 -1.24 0.38 9.60
CA GLU A 86 -1.54 1.64 10.28
C GLU A 86 -0.69 1.83 11.54
N GLU A 87 -0.50 0.77 12.34
CA GLU A 87 0.31 0.81 13.56
C GLU A 87 1.79 1.11 13.29
N LEU A 88 2.34 0.59 12.18
CA LEU A 88 3.74 0.80 11.81
C LEU A 88 4.00 2.21 11.29
N LEU A 89 3.04 2.80 10.57
CA LEU A 89 3.11 4.20 10.20
C LEU A 89 3.13 5.11 11.45
N LEU A 90 2.42 4.71 12.50
CA LEU A 90 2.28 5.47 13.74
C LEU A 90 3.42 5.20 14.75
N SER A 91 4.18 4.11 14.59
CA SER A 91 5.19 3.68 15.57
C SER A 91 6.47 4.54 15.55
N GLY A 92 6.69 5.28 14.45
CA GLY A 92 7.95 5.99 14.20
C GLY A 92 9.09 5.09 13.75
N ASP A 93 8.83 3.80 13.52
CA ASP A 93 9.76 2.92 12.81
C ASP A 93 9.95 3.44 11.38
N ARG A 94 11.17 3.28 10.87
CA ARG A 94 11.46 3.58 9.47
C ARG A 94 11.15 2.38 8.60
N ASN A 95 11.31 1.14 9.06
CA ASN A 95 11.12 -0.07 8.25
C ASN A 95 9.65 -0.47 8.16
N VAL A 96 8.88 0.23 7.33
CA VAL A 96 7.42 0.09 7.33
C VAL A 96 6.84 -0.57 6.07
N TRP A 97 7.59 -0.61 4.96
CA TRP A 97 7.12 -1.15 3.68
C TRP A 97 7.44 -2.62 3.53
N ILE A 98 6.48 -3.45 3.10
CA ILE A 98 6.80 -4.83 2.69
C ILE A 98 7.62 -4.80 1.39
N ASP A 99 8.75 -5.50 1.38
CA ASP A 99 9.48 -5.82 0.16
C ASP A 99 8.80 -7.00 -0.53
N LEU A 100 8.08 -6.75 -1.63
CA LEU A 100 7.35 -7.78 -2.35
C LEU A 100 8.26 -8.84 -3.00
N MET A 101 9.53 -8.54 -3.21
CA MET A 101 10.49 -9.44 -3.86
C MET A 101 11.24 -10.34 -2.86
N GLU A 102 11.44 -9.85 -1.65
CA GLU A 102 12.15 -10.58 -0.58
C GLU A 102 11.21 -11.20 0.47
N SER A 103 9.93 -10.84 0.49
CA SER A 103 8.94 -11.37 1.44
C SER A 103 8.21 -12.60 0.90
N ASP A 104 7.70 -13.43 1.80
CA ASP A 104 6.79 -14.52 1.50
C ASP A 104 5.58 -14.55 2.46
N GLU A 105 4.74 -15.59 2.40
CA GLU A 105 3.54 -15.69 3.22
C GLU A 105 3.81 -15.79 4.74
N ASP A 106 4.98 -16.31 5.11
CA ASP A 106 5.37 -16.62 6.47
C ASP A 106 6.17 -15.46 7.10
N GLU A 107 7.04 -14.82 6.33
CA GLU A 107 7.93 -13.74 6.78
C GLU A 107 7.88 -12.51 5.86
N PHE A 108 7.59 -11.34 6.46
CA PHE A 108 7.63 -10.05 5.76
C PHE A 108 8.94 -9.33 6.02
N VAL A 109 9.74 -9.20 4.97
CA VAL A 109 10.93 -8.35 4.96
C VAL A 109 10.48 -6.91 4.77
N ARG A 110 10.87 -6.02 5.69
CA ARG A 110 10.47 -4.61 5.64
C ARG A 110 11.61 -3.69 5.21
N ARG A 111 11.30 -2.73 4.34
CA ARG A 111 12.22 -1.69 3.86
C ARG A 111 11.98 -0.36 4.57
N PRO A 112 13.05 0.44 4.74
CA PRO A 112 12.93 1.76 5.30
C PRO A 112 12.10 2.67 4.40
N LEU A 113 11.40 3.56 5.07
CA LEU A 113 10.79 4.75 4.55
C LEU A 113 11.91 5.71 4.16
N GLY A 114 11.96 6.06 2.86
CA GLY A 114 13.03 6.85 2.23
C GLY A 114 13.30 8.18 2.91
#